data_AF-A0A151NH66-F1
#
_entry.id   AF-A0A151NH66-F1
#
_cell.length_a   1.000
_cell.length_b   1.000
_cell.length_c   1.000
_cell.angle_alpha   90.00
_cell.angle_beta   90.00
_cell.angle_gamma   90.00
#
_symmetry.space_group_name_H-M   'P 1'
#
loop_
_entity.id
_entity.type
_entity.pdbx_description
1 polymer ?
#
loop_
_entity_poly.entity_id
_entity_poly.type
_entity_poly.pdbx_seq_one_letter_code
_entity_poly.pdbx_strand_id
1 'polypeptide(L)'
;MIQGKLRQLLPEAEVDPCTISALLCGSAAAVLVLKWVRRRRIQEKIEEARRWREQGLAQMEKAAHLFKQQNPGVQSSHILSLSLVELGEKLKEGSLSPESVLYTYMDKALAVTQEVNCVTDFISECEEQLKELRRQKEKGLLYGIPVSIKDHIGYKGHVSTCGLIHYLGSPEEDDSVLVKVLKRQGAIPFVKTNTSQSMINISGLASPIDGMRSVSFMVGPIARDVDSLALCMRALLCEKLFSLDPTVPPLPFNEEVYSSSRPLRIGYYDGDGYFQPSPSMRRAVQETKVLLEQAGHTLVPFAPPRINFAVDELFTKGIFSDGVSTLLEKFEGDIVDPTLKSQINCYRLPILAKKILALLLKPVVSYMGLICFYKEDIME
;
A
#
# COMPACT_ATOMS: atom_id res chain seq x y z
N MET A 1 -33.05 15.42 38.33
CA MET A 1 -31.96 15.39 39.34
C MET A 1 -30.75 16.27 38.99
N ILE A 2 -30.59 16.74 37.74
CA ILE A 2 -29.47 17.62 37.31
C ILE A 2 -29.80 19.12 37.45
N GLN A 3 -31.06 19.53 37.23
CA GLN A 3 -31.50 20.93 37.41
C GLN A 3 -31.42 21.42 38.87
N GLY A 4 -31.54 20.52 39.86
CA GLY A 4 -31.47 20.88 41.27
C GLY A 4 -30.05 21.10 41.80
N LYS A 5 -29.03 20.47 41.19
CA LYS A 5 -27.62 20.61 41.61
C LYS A 5 -26.94 21.85 41.00
N LEU A 6 -27.45 22.38 39.90
CA LEU A 6 -26.90 23.59 39.27
C LEU A 6 -27.26 24.88 40.04
N ARG A 7 -28.38 24.89 40.78
CA ARG A 7 -28.88 26.04 41.55
C ARG A 7 -28.14 26.33 42.85
N GLN A 8 -27.33 25.40 43.36
CA GLN A 8 -26.54 25.58 44.59
C GLN A 8 -25.17 26.22 44.35
N LEU A 9 -24.70 26.32 43.10
CA LEU A 9 -23.36 26.81 42.77
C LEU A 9 -23.31 28.28 42.30
N LEU A 10 -24.46 28.89 41.99
CA LEU A 10 -24.55 30.26 41.49
C LEU A 10 -25.80 30.95 42.08
N PRO A 11 -25.68 31.74 43.16
CA PRO A 11 -26.79 32.52 43.66
C PRO A 11 -27.05 33.68 42.69
N GLU A 12 -28.28 33.76 42.17
CA GLU A 12 -28.86 34.88 41.42
C GLU A 12 -27.89 35.72 40.59
N ALA A 13 -27.32 35.13 39.55
CA ALA A 13 -26.87 35.91 38.39
C ALA A 13 -28.00 35.86 37.35
N GLU A 14 -28.71 36.96 37.16
CA GLU A 14 -29.41 37.20 35.89
C GLU A 14 -28.35 37.19 34.79
N VAL A 15 -28.15 36.03 34.16
CA VAL A 15 -27.23 35.93 33.03
C VAL A 15 -27.93 36.58 31.85
N ASP A 16 -27.61 37.86 31.64
CA ASP A 16 -28.07 38.67 30.52
C ASP A 16 -27.94 37.87 29.19
N PRO A 17 -29.01 37.77 28.39
CA PRO A 17 -28.96 37.11 27.07
C PRO A 17 -27.81 37.59 26.19
N CYS A 18 -27.41 38.85 26.31
CA CYS A 18 -26.23 39.39 25.61
C CYS A 18 -24.91 38.80 26.12
N THR A 19 -24.80 38.45 27.40
CA THR A 19 -23.61 37.79 27.99
C THR A 19 -23.50 36.32 27.58
N ILE A 20 -24.63 35.60 27.50
CA ILE A 20 -24.68 34.24 26.93
C ILE A 20 -24.31 34.27 25.43
N SER A 21 -24.86 35.24 24.69
CA SER A 21 -24.55 35.44 23.27
C SER A 21 -23.06 35.80 23.06
N ALA A 22 -22.47 36.66 23.89
CA ALA A 22 -21.06 37.02 23.83
C ALA A 22 -20.12 35.85 24.18
N LEU A 23 -20.48 35.02 25.18
CA LEU A 23 -19.74 33.80 25.54
C LEU A 23 -19.86 32.70 24.47
N LEU A 24 -21.05 32.52 23.88
CA LEU A 24 -21.28 31.61 22.75
C LEU A 24 -20.57 32.08 21.48
N CYS A 25 -20.60 33.38 21.17
CA CYS A 25 -19.86 33.96 20.05
C CYS A 25 -18.34 33.91 20.27
N GLY A 26 -17.87 34.18 21.49
CA GLY A 26 -16.45 34.07 21.87
C GLY A 26 -15.93 32.63 21.78
N SER A 27 -16.72 31.66 22.23
CA SER A 27 -16.38 30.22 22.12
C SER A 27 -16.48 29.71 20.68
N ALA A 28 -17.47 30.11 19.90
CA ALA A 28 -17.56 29.78 18.47
C ALA A 28 -16.40 30.39 17.68
N ALA A 29 -16.06 31.66 17.91
CA ALA A 29 -14.90 32.32 17.32
C ALA A 29 -13.60 31.61 17.71
N ALA A 30 -13.42 31.25 18.99
CA ALA A 30 -12.27 30.48 19.44
C ALA A 30 -12.17 29.11 18.74
N VAL A 31 -13.28 28.38 18.59
CA VAL A 31 -13.33 27.11 17.85
C VAL A 31 -12.99 27.31 16.37
N LEU A 32 -13.47 28.37 15.73
CA LEU A 32 -13.16 28.69 14.34
C LEU A 32 -11.67 29.04 14.17
N VAL A 33 -11.10 29.83 15.09
CA VAL A 33 -9.67 30.15 15.12
C VAL A 33 -8.84 28.87 15.31
N LEU A 34 -9.20 28.00 16.27
CA LEU A 34 -8.51 26.72 16.48
C LEU A 34 -8.59 25.81 15.24
N LYS A 35 -9.76 25.72 14.60
CA LYS A 35 -9.93 24.98 13.33
C LYS A 35 -9.09 25.58 12.21
N TRP A 36 -9.02 26.90 12.11
CA TRP A 36 -8.20 27.59 11.12
C TRP A 36 -6.71 27.36 11.36
N VAL A 37 -6.23 27.51 12.60
CA VAL A 37 -4.83 27.23 12.98
C VAL A 37 -4.47 25.77 12.66
N ARG A 38 -5.34 24.81 13.01
CA ARG A 38 -5.12 23.38 12.68
C ARG A 38 -5.03 23.16 11.18
N ARG A 39 -5.96 23.72 10.40
CA ARG A 39 -5.95 23.63 8.93
C ARG A 39 -4.68 24.24 8.33
N ARG A 40 -4.23 25.38 8.86
CA ARG A 40 -3.01 26.05 8.39
C ARG A 40 -1.77 25.18 8.62
N ARG A 41 -1.60 24.60 9.82
CA ARG A 41 -0.50 23.67 10.11
C ARG A 41 -0.52 22.44 9.19
N ILE A 42 -1.70 21.91 8.88
CA ILE A 42 -1.87 20.80 7.94
C ILE A 42 -1.40 21.20 6.54
N GLN A 43 -1.81 22.37 6.05
CA GLN A 43 -1.38 22.86 4.74
C GLN A 43 0.13 23.06 4.70
N GLU A 44 0.73 23.64 5.74
CA GLU A 44 2.17 23.82 5.86
C GLU A 44 2.91 22.47 5.74
N LYS A 45 2.47 21.43 6.46
CA LYS A 45 3.04 20.07 6.35
C LYS A 45 2.91 19.47 4.94
N ILE A 46 1.75 19.65 4.30
CA ILE A 46 1.52 19.13 2.93
C ILE A 46 2.41 19.86 1.93
N GLU A 47 2.55 21.18 2.06
CA GLU A 47 3.43 21.97 1.20
C GLU A 47 4.90 21.62 1.41
N GLU A 48 5.34 21.38 2.64
CA GLU A 48 6.68 20.86 2.93
C GLU A 48 6.93 19.51 2.25
N ALA A 49 5.99 18.57 2.36
CA ALA A 49 6.08 17.27 1.72
C ALA A 49 6.12 17.37 0.18
N ARG A 50 5.35 18.30 -0.40
CA ARG A 50 5.38 18.58 -1.85
C ARG A 50 6.72 19.15 -2.28
N ARG A 51 7.25 20.13 -1.57
CA ARG A 51 8.57 20.72 -1.85
C ARG A 51 9.68 19.67 -1.76
N TRP A 52 9.64 18.83 -0.73
CA TRP A 52 10.58 17.72 -0.57
C TRP A 52 10.56 16.79 -1.78
N ARG A 53 9.36 16.36 -2.20
CA ARG A 53 9.19 15.53 -3.39
C ARG A 53 9.70 16.20 -4.66
N GLU A 54 9.34 17.47 -4.88
CA GLU A 54 9.78 18.23 -6.06
C GLU A 54 11.31 18.35 -6.11
N GLN A 55 11.95 18.60 -4.97
CA GLN A 55 13.41 18.65 -4.86
C GLN A 55 14.04 17.28 -5.15
N GLY A 56 13.49 16.19 -4.61
CA GLY A 56 13.96 14.83 -4.88
C GLY A 56 13.83 14.45 -6.35
N LEU A 57 12.71 14.76 -6.99
CA LEU A 57 12.52 14.51 -8.42
C LEU A 57 13.47 15.36 -9.29
N ALA A 58 13.69 16.63 -8.94
CA ALA A 58 14.64 17.48 -9.63
C ALA A 58 16.09 16.95 -9.49
N GLN A 59 16.44 16.41 -8.32
CA GLN A 59 17.73 15.76 -8.10
C GLN A 59 17.87 14.51 -8.98
N MET A 60 16.85 13.66 -9.01
CA MET A 60 16.80 12.45 -9.84
C MET A 60 16.94 12.78 -11.33
N GLU A 61 16.22 13.80 -11.80
CA GLU A 61 16.29 14.28 -13.19
C GLU A 61 17.69 14.79 -13.53
N LYS A 62 18.28 15.60 -12.67
CA LYS A 62 19.64 16.10 -12.84
C LYS A 62 20.66 14.95 -12.94
N ALA A 63 20.52 13.93 -12.09
CA ALA A 63 21.43 12.78 -12.07
C ALA A 63 21.30 11.94 -13.35
N ALA A 64 20.06 11.60 -13.75
CA ALA A 64 19.80 10.86 -14.98
C ALA A 64 20.27 11.61 -16.23
N HIS A 65 20.02 12.92 -16.29
CA HIS A 65 20.44 13.77 -17.40
C HIS A 65 21.98 13.87 -17.50
N LEU A 66 22.67 14.09 -16.37
CA LEU A 66 24.13 14.13 -16.32
C LEU A 66 24.73 12.80 -16.81
N PHE A 67 24.20 11.67 -16.34
CA PHE A 67 24.65 10.35 -16.78
C PHE A 67 24.49 10.16 -18.29
N LYS A 68 23.34 10.55 -18.84
CA LYS A 68 23.02 10.46 -20.28
C LYS A 68 23.98 11.30 -21.13
N GLN A 69 24.33 12.50 -20.68
CA GLN A 69 25.31 13.36 -21.36
C GLN A 69 26.73 12.74 -21.36
N GLN A 70 27.13 12.13 -20.25
CA GLN A 70 28.44 11.49 -20.12
C GLN A 70 28.54 10.17 -20.87
N ASN A 71 27.40 9.51 -21.12
CA ASN A 71 27.35 8.17 -21.69
C ASN A 71 26.37 8.09 -22.90
N PRO A 72 26.59 8.87 -23.98
CA PRO A 72 25.66 8.96 -25.11
C PRO A 72 25.51 7.63 -25.89
N GLY A 73 26.42 6.68 -25.72
CA GLY A 73 26.36 5.36 -26.35
C GLY A 73 25.39 4.36 -25.70
N VAL A 74 24.86 4.68 -24.51
CA VAL A 74 23.95 3.77 -23.78
C VAL A 74 22.62 3.64 -24.52
N GLN A 75 22.28 2.41 -24.91
CA GLN A 75 21.05 2.09 -25.62
C GLN A 75 19.88 1.88 -24.64
N SER A 76 19.25 2.98 -24.19
CA SER A 76 18.16 2.93 -23.20
C SER A 76 16.99 2.04 -23.62
N SER A 77 16.61 2.06 -24.91
CA SER A 77 15.53 1.21 -25.44
C SER A 77 15.83 -0.28 -25.29
N HIS A 78 17.08 -0.68 -25.54
CA HIS A 78 17.51 -2.07 -25.37
C HIS A 78 17.45 -2.50 -23.90
N ILE A 79 17.95 -1.67 -22.97
CA ILE A 79 17.91 -1.97 -21.53
C ILE A 79 16.46 -2.15 -21.04
N LEU A 80 15.56 -1.27 -21.46
CA LEU A 80 14.15 -1.29 -21.05
C LEU A 80 13.35 -2.44 -21.68
N SER A 81 13.81 -3.00 -22.81
CA SER A 81 13.14 -4.13 -23.47
C SER A 81 13.47 -5.49 -22.87
N LEU A 82 14.56 -5.61 -22.10
CA LEU A 82 14.97 -6.88 -21.50
C LEU A 82 13.99 -7.36 -20.42
N SER A 83 13.80 -8.67 -20.32
CA SER A 83 13.20 -9.28 -19.12
C SER A 83 14.11 -9.06 -17.90
N LEU A 84 13.57 -9.19 -16.68
CA LEU A 84 14.39 -9.03 -15.48
C LEU A 84 15.50 -10.08 -15.38
N VAL A 85 15.21 -11.30 -15.85
CA VAL A 85 16.16 -12.42 -15.85
C VAL A 85 17.34 -12.11 -16.77
N GLU A 86 17.07 -11.75 -18.03
CA GLU A 86 18.13 -11.38 -18.99
C GLU A 86 18.92 -10.15 -18.52
N LEU A 87 18.25 -9.16 -17.94
CA LEU A 87 18.89 -7.98 -17.37
C LEU A 87 19.85 -8.37 -16.23
N GLY A 88 19.41 -9.26 -15.34
CA GLY A 88 20.21 -9.78 -14.23
C GLY A 88 21.41 -10.60 -14.70
N GLU A 89 21.26 -11.42 -15.74
CA GLU A 89 22.36 -12.15 -16.37
C GLU A 89 23.41 -11.21 -16.94
N LYS A 90 22.99 -10.22 -17.75
CA LYS A 90 23.90 -9.23 -18.35
C LYS A 90 24.64 -8.39 -17.31
N LEU A 91 23.98 -8.04 -16.19
CA LEU A 91 24.61 -7.35 -15.06
C LEU A 91 25.64 -8.23 -14.33
N LYS A 92 25.35 -9.52 -14.17
CA LYS A 92 26.28 -10.48 -13.55
C LYS A 92 27.51 -10.74 -14.42
N GLU A 93 27.31 -10.89 -15.73
CA GLU A 93 28.39 -11.04 -16.72
C GLU A 93 29.21 -9.77 -16.91
N GLY A 94 28.63 -8.60 -16.63
CA GLY A 94 29.26 -7.29 -16.83
C GLY A 94 29.12 -6.73 -18.24
N SER A 95 28.25 -7.32 -19.07
CA SER A 95 27.92 -6.77 -20.40
C SER A 95 27.02 -5.53 -20.32
N LEU A 96 26.29 -5.35 -19.21
CA LEU A 96 25.66 -4.10 -18.80
C LEU A 96 26.22 -3.65 -17.45
N SER A 97 26.44 -2.34 -17.29
CA SER A 97 26.84 -1.78 -16.00
C SER A 97 25.61 -1.46 -15.13
N PRO A 98 25.70 -1.64 -13.80
CA PRO A 98 24.65 -1.21 -12.87
C PRO A 98 24.28 0.27 -13.02
N GLU A 99 25.24 1.15 -13.33
CA GLU A 99 25.01 2.57 -13.60
C GLU A 99 24.10 2.77 -14.82
N SER A 100 24.43 2.16 -15.96
CA SER A 100 23.62 2.29 -17.19
C SER A 100 22.20 1.82 -16.98
N VAL A 101 22.00 0.76 -16.19
CA VAL A 101 20.67 0.26 -15.86
C VAL A 101 19.94 1.21 -14.92
N LEU A 102 20.54 1.62 -13.80
CA LEU A 102 19.92 2.49 -12.81
C LEU A 102 19.44 3.81 -13.43
N TYR A 103 20.33 4.54 -14.09
CA TYR A 103 19.99 5.85 -14.65
C TYR A 103 19.01 5.75 -15.84
N THR A 104 19.02 4.65 -16.60
CA THR A 104 18.00 4.41 -17.62
C THR A 104 16.61 4.20 -17.00
N TYR A 105 16.53 3.43 -15.91
CA TYR A 105 15.27 3.25 -15.19
C TYR A 105 14.83 4.52 -14.44
N MET A 106 15.76 5.36 -13.98
CA MET A 106 15.44 6.69 -13.44
C MET A 106 14.79 7.60 -14.49
N ASP A 107 15.42 7.73 -15.67
CA ASP A 107 14.88 8.53 -16.79
C ASP A 107 13.47 8.05 -17.17
N LYS A 108 13.28 6.72 -17.26
CA LYS A 108 11.97 6.13 -17.56
C LYS A 108 10.94 6.37 -16.45
N ALA A 109 11.32 6.24 -15.19
CA ALA A 109 10.43 6.48 -14.06
C ALA A 109 9.99 7.95 -13.96
N LEU A 110 10.87 8.90 -14.26
CA LEU A 110 10.54 10.33 -14.34
C LEU A 110 9.52 10.60 -15.46
N ALA A 111 9.77 10.06 -16.65
CA ALA A 111 8.85 10.20 -17.78
C ALA A 111 7.45 9.66 -17.45
N VAL A 112 7.37 8.45 -16.88
CA VAL A 112 6.08 7.85 -16.47
C VAL A 112 5.44 8.63 -15.32
N THR A 113 6.23 9.21 -14.42
CA THR A 113 5.70 10.03 -13.31
C THR A 113 5.01 11.29 -13.82
N GLN A 114 5.46 11.88 -14.92
CA GLN A 114 4.77 13.01 -15.56
C GLN A 114 3.37 12.62 -16.06
N GLU A 115 3.18 11.36 -16.48
CA GLU A 115 1.90 10.86 -17.00
C GLU A 115 0.95 10.41 -15.89
N VAL A 116 1.43 9.68 -14.88
CA VAL A 116 0.57 8.98 -13.90
C VAL A 116 0.85 9.32 -12.44
N ASN A 117 1.79 10.21 -12.15
CA ASN A 117 2.12 10.65 -10.79
C ASN A 117 2.44 9.50 -9.81
N CYS A 118 3.24 8.53 -10.26
CA CYS A 118 3.47 7.28 -9.52
C CYS A 118 4.60 7.35 -8.48
N VAL A 119 5.62 8.21 -8.66
CA VAL A 119 6.72 8.36 -7.69
C VAL A 119 6.38 9.39 -6.62
N THR A 120 6.50 9.02 -5.35
CA THR A 120 6.29 9.90 -4.19
C THR A 120 7.58 10.43 -3.60
N ASP A 121 8.68 9.68 -3.72
CA ASP A 121 9.97 10.04 -3.14
C ASP A 121 11.12 9.46 -3.97
N PHE A 122 12.23 10.19 -4.05
CA PHE A 122 13.46 9.75 -4.71
C PHE A 122 14.45 9.26 -3.64
N ILE A 123 14.85 8.00 -3.71
CA ILE A 123 15.81 7.40 -2.77
C ILE A 123 17.23 7.70 -3.27
N SER A 124 17.78 8.85 -2.85
CA SER A 124 19.06 9.37 -3.35
C SER A 124 20.26 8.48 -3.00
N GLU A 125 20.16 7.72 -1.92
CA GLU A 125 21.15 6.78 -1.41
C GLU A 125 21.44 5.64 -2.39
N CYS A 126 20.61 5.46 -3.41
CA CYS A 126 20.88 4.53 -4.50
C CYS A 126 22.24 4.78 -5.18
N GLU A 127 22.72 6.02 -5.26
CA GLU A 127 24.03 6.36 -5.84
C GLU A 127 25.20 5.91 -4.95
N GLU A 128 25.05 6.01 -3.63
CA GLU A 128 26.02 5.48 -2.67
C GLU A 128 26.02 3.95 -2.70
N GLN A 129 24.83 3.35 -2.68
CA GLN A 129 24.67 1.90 -2.76
C GLN A 129 25.29 1.34 -4.05
N LEU A 130 25.16 2.04 -5.17
CA LEU A 130 25.79 1.67 -6.44
C LEU A 130 27.33 1.62 -6.35
N LYS A 131 27.95 2.57 -5.63
CA LYS A 131 29.40 2.56 -5.37
C LYS A 131 29.81 1.40 -4.48
N GLU A 132 29.02 1.11 -3.44
CA GLU A 132 29.27 -0.04 -2.56
C GLU A 132 29.13 -1.37 -3.31
N LEU A 133 28.10 -1.49 -4.14
CA LEU A 133 27.81 -2.68 -4.94
C LEU A 133 28.99 -3.07 -5.85
N ARG A 134 29.73 -2.08 -6.38
CA ARG A 134 30.94 -2.32 -7.18
C ARG A 134 32.12 -2.87 -6.38
N ARG A 135 32.16 -2.62 -5.08
CA ARG A 135 33.20 -3.10 -4.17
C ARG A 135 32.91 -4.50 -3.65
N GLN A 136 31.66 -4.96 -3.75
CA GLN A 136 31.26 -6.29 -3.33
C GLN A 136 31.87 -7.35 -4.27
N LYS A 137 32.52 -8.35 -3.67
CA LYS A 137 33.04 -9.50 -4.42
C LYS A 137 31.93 -10.46 -4.85
N GLU A 138 30.94 -10.62 -3.98
CA GLU A 138 29.80 -11.52 -4.21
C GLU A 138 28.65 -10.73 -4.85
N LYS A 139 28.21 -11.20 -6.01
CA LYS A 139 27.03 -10.65 -6.70
C LYS A 139 25.80 -11.43 -6.26
N GLY A 140 24.90 -10.79 -5.52
CA GLY A 140 23.63 -11.38 -5.11
C GLY A 140 22.69 -11.67 -6.29
N LEU A 141 21.54 -12.29 -6.02
CA LEU A 141 20.62 -12.72 -7.09
C LEU A 141 20.02 -11.54 -7.86
N LEU A 142 19.91 -10.37 -7.24
CA LEU A 142 19.35 -9.14 -7.80
C LEU A 142 20.43 -8.07 -8.04
N TYR A 143 21.68 -8.48 -8.22
CA TYR A 143 22.81 -7.58 -8.41
C TYR A 143 22.55 -6.51 -9.48
N GLY A 144 22.55 -5.24 -9.06
CA GLY A 144 22.43 -4.07 -9.93
C GLY A 144 21.02 -3.78 -10.42
N ILE A 145 20.01 -4.54 -9.96
CA ILE A 145 18.62 -4.40 -10.38
C ILE A 145 17.96 -3.22 -9.64
N PRO A 146 17.47 -2.18 -10.33
CA PRO A 146 16.70 -1.11 -9.70
C PRO A 146 15.34 -1.62 -9.22
N VAL A 147 14.95 -1.29 -8.00
CA VAL A 147 13.67 -1.70 -7.40
C VAL A 147 12.90 -0.47 -6.93
N SER A 148 11.62 -0.39 -7.28
CA SER A 148 10.70 0.58 -6.70
C SER A 148 10.06 0.02 -5.44
N ILE A 149 9.89 0.86 -4.43
CA ILE A 149 9.38 0.47 -3.11
C ILE A 149 8.00 1.10 -2.91
N LYS A 150 7.00 0.36 -2.44
CA LYS A 150 5.68 0.94 -2.13
C LYS A 150 5.77 1.83 -0.89
N ASP A 151 5.02 2.94 -0.85
CA ASP A 151 5.12 3.98 0.19
C ASP A 151 5.17 3.47 1.64
N HIS A 152 4.38 2.47 1.99
CA HIS A 152 4.30 1.93 3.36
C HIS A 152 5.51 1.09 3.80
N ILE A 153 6.40 0.72 2.88
CA ILE A 153 7.59 -0.05 3.20
C ILE A 153 8.64 0.91 3.74
N GLY A 154 9.01 0.72 5.01
CA GLY A 154 9.99 1.54 5.69
C GLY A 154 11.37 1.49 5.01
N TYR A 155 11.93 2.67 4.78
CA TYR A 155 13.24 2.90 4.20
C TYR A 155 13.92 4.02 4.98
N LYS A 156 15.12 3.76 5.50
CA LYS A 156 15.82 4.67 6.42
C LYS A 156 15.96 6.08 5.84
N GLY A 157 15.64 7.10 6.65
CA GLY A 157 15.76 8.51 6.27
C GLY A 157 14.61 9.04 5.40
N HIS A 158 13.75 8.16 4.89
CA HIS A 158 12.60 8.52 4.06
C HIS A 158 11.29 8.38 4.85
N VAL A 159 10.25 9.09 4.42
CA VAL A 159 8.93 9.06 5.08
C VAL A 159 8.05 7.97 4.45
N SER A 160 7.30 7.23 5.29
CA SER A 160 6.25 6.31 4.85
C SER A 160 4.88 6.88 5.22
N THR A 161 4.24 7.59 4.30
CA THR A 161 3.07 8.41 4.64
C THR A 161 1.78 7.62 4.74
N CYS A 162 1.65 6.51 3.99
CA CYS A 162 0.39 5.83 3.73
C CYS A 162 -0.74 6.78 3.30
N GLY A 163 -0.41 7.95 2.73
CA GLY A 163 -1.35 9.03 2.41
C GLY A 163 -1.98 9.75 3.62
N LEU A 164 -1.42 9.62 4.82
CA LEU A 164 -1.93 10.23 6.05
C LEU A 164 -0.99 11.36 6.54
N ILE A 165 -1.58 12.48 6.94
CA ILE A 165 -0.85 13.68 7.40
C ILE A 165 -0.06 13.40 8.67
N HIS A 166 -0.56 12.51 9.52
CA HIS A 166 0.08 12.19 10.81
C HIS A 166 1.53 11.72 10.63
N TYR A 167 1.83 10.98 9.55
CA TYR A 167 3.17 10.47 9.27
C TYR A 167 4.09 11.48 8.57
N LEU A 168 3.56 12.61 8.10
CA LEU A 168 4.39 13.66 7.47
C LEU A 168 5.38 14.25 8.48
N GLY A 169 6.65 14.30 8.06
CA GLY A 169 7.78 14.81 8.85
C GLY A 169 8.40 13.79 9.80
N SER A 170 7.98 12.52 9.73
CA SER A 170 8.53 11.43 10.55
C SER A 170 9.25 10.42 9.65
N PRO A 171 10.55 10.63 9.34
CA PRO A 171 11.32 9.70 8.56
C PRO A 171 11.59 8.40 9.34
N GLU A 172 11.72 7.29 8.63
CA GLU A 172 12.04 5.99 9.22
C GLU A 172 13.47 5.99 9.79
N GLU A 173 13.63 5.44 10.98
CA GLU A 173 14.94 5.35 11.63
C GLU A 173 15.86 4.30 10.98
N ASP A 174 15.27 3.26 10.38
CA ASP A 174 15.98 2.13 9.81
C ASP A 174 15.23 1.53 8.61
N ASP A 175 15.96 0.76 7.80
CA ASP A 175 15.37 0.01 6.70
C ASP A 175 14.49 -1.13 7.26
N SER A 176 13.35 -1.35 6.62
CA SER A 176 12.54 -2.55 6.85
C SER A 176 13.33 -3.82 6.53
N VAL A 177 12.94 -4.95 7.13
CA VAL A 177 13.57 -6.25 6.88
C VAL A 177 13.62 -6.56 5.39
N LEU A 178 12.53 -6.28 4.66
CA LEU A 178 12.46 -6.47 3.21
C LEU A 178 13.52 -5.66 2.46
N VAL A 179 13.66 -4.37 2.77
CA VAL A 179 14.67 -3.49 2.14
C VAL A 179 16.08 -3.98 2.47
N LYS A 180 16.35 -4.38 3.71
CA LYS A 180 17.66 -4.95 4.11
C LYS A 180 18.01 -6.19 3.30
N VAL A 181 17.05 -7.09 3.08
CA VAL A 181 17.25 -8.31 2.28
C VAL A 181 17.46 -7.96 0.79
N LEU A 182 16.68 -7.04 0.23
CA LEU A 182 16.85 -6.57 -1.15
C LEU A 182 18.25 -5.99 -1.38
N LYS A 183 18.69 -5.08 -0.50
CA LYS A 183 20.04 -4.49 -0.55
C LYS A 183 21.13 -5.57 -0.44
N ARG A 184 20.94 -6.55 0.45
CA ARG A 184 21.87 -7.69 0.61
C ARG A 184 21.95 -8.55 -0.65
N GLN A 185 20.86 -8.69 -1.40
CA GLN A 185 20.82 -9.39 -2.68
C GLN A 185 21.35 -8.57 -3.85
N GLY A 186 21.84 -7.35 -3.60
CA GLY A 186 22.42 -6.45 -4.59
C GLY A 186 21.41 -5.63 -5.38
N ALA A 187 20.13 -5.67 -5.00
CA ALA A 187 19.10 -4.82 -5.61
C ALA A 187 19.27 -3.36 -5.15
N ILE A 188 18.89 -2.40 -5.99
CA ILE A 188 19.06 -0.97 -5.75
C ILE A 188 17.68 -0.29 -5.63
N PRO A 189 17.09 -0.18 -4.42
CA PRO A 189 15.94 0.67 -4.19
C PRO A 189 16.21 2.11 -4.62
N PHE A 190 15.40 2.68 -5.50
CA PHE A 190 15.67 4.03 -6.05
C PHE A 190 14.50 5.02 -5.97
N VAL A 191 13.27 4.54 -5.78
CA VAL A 191 12.08 5.39 -5.61
C VAL A 191 11.08 4.77 -4.65
N LYS A 192 10.31 5.61 -3.95
CA LYS A 192 9.04 5.22 -3.33
C LYS A 192 7.88 5.53 -4.26
N THR A 193 6.88 4.66 -4.27
CA THR A 193 5.71 4.72 -5.15
C THR A 193 4.43 4.97 -4.39
N ASN A 194 3.52 5.70 -5.03
CA ASN A 194 2.28 6.21 -4.45
C ASN A 194 1.34 5.09 -3.98
N THR A 195 0.50 5.41 -3.00
CA THR A 195 -0.53 4.53 -2.47
C THR A 195 -1.82 5.29 -2.21
N SER A 196 -2.96 4.59 -2.17
CA SER A 196 -4.19 5.20 -1.68
C SER A 196 -4.07 5.54 -0.20
N GLN A 197 -4.71 6.63 0.23
CA GLN A 197 -4.78 7.02 1.64
C GLN A 197 -5.25 5.85 2.51
N SER A 198 -4.57 5.65 3.63
CA SER A 198 -4.68 4.53 4.58
C SER A 198 -4.50 3.12 4.04
N MET A 199 -4.31 2.94 2.73
CA MET A 199 -4.23 1.62 2.08
C MET A 199 -5.46 0.74 2.36
N ILE A 200 -6.65 1.35 2.41
CA ILE A 200 -7.94 0.64 2.54
C ILE A 200 -8.85 1.04 1.38
N ASN A 201 -8.29 1.05 0.17
CA ASN A 201 -9.05 1.19 -1.07
C ASN A 201 -8.93 -0.12 -1.86
N ILE A 202 -9.85 -0.38 -2.77
CA ILE A 202 -9.89 -1.54 -3.68
C ILE A 202 -8.57 -1.67 -4.48
N SER A 203 -7.75 -0.61 -4.56
CA SER A 203 -6.42 -0.58 -5.22
C SER A 203 -5.20 -0.78 -4.30
N GLY A 204 -5.39 -1.16 -3.04
CA GLY A 204 -4.26 -1.52 -2.18
C GLY A 204 -4.69 -1.79 -0.75
N LEU A 205 -4.40 -2.99 -0.25
CA LEU A 205 -4.46 -3.33 1.17
C LEU A 205 -3.05 -3.51 1.72
N ALA A 206 -2.69 -2.73 2.73
CA ALA A 206 -1.75 -3.13 3.77
C ALA A 206 -2.30 -2.63 5.11
N SER A 207 -2.18 -3.41 6.18
CA SER A 207 -2.88 -3.12 7.44
C SER A 207 -2.32 -1.86 8.11
N PRO A 208 -3.08 -0.75 8.25
CA PRO A 208 -2.73 0.34 9.16
C PRO A 208 -3.19 0.05 10.60
N ILE A 209 -3.63 -1.19 10.88
CA ILE A 209 -4.23 -1.63 12.13
C ILE A 209 -3.32 -2.68 12.77
N ASP A 210 -2.57 -2.26 13.79
CA ASP A 210 -1.78 -3.17 14.60
C ASP A 210 -2.69 -4.17 15.34
N GLY A 211 -2.30 -5.44 15.37
CA GLY A 211 -3.04 -6.49 16.09
C GLY A 211 -4.18 -7.17 15.32
N MET A 212 -4.50 -6.75 14.09
CA MET A 212 -5.50 -7.41 13.24
C MET A 212 -4.95 -8.74 12.69
N ARG A 213 -5.35 -9.86 13.29
CA ARG A 213 -4.88 -11.22 12.91
C ARG A 213 -5.87 -12.01 12.05
N SER A 214 -7.15 -11.61 12.03
CA SER A 214 -8.22 -12.33 11.34
C SER A 214 -8.04 -12.38 9.83
N VAL A 215 -7.47 -11.32 9.24
CA VAL A 215 -7.09 -11.24 7.83
C VAL A 215 -5.65 -10.78 7.76
N SER A 216 -4.74 -11.69 7.40
CA SER A 216 -3.31 -11.41 7.43
C SER A 216 -2.87 -10.58 6.21
N PHE A 217 -2.05 -9.57 6.46
CA PHE A 217 -1.39 -8.82 5.42
C PHE A 217 -0.22 -9.61 4.82
N MET A 218 -0.04 -9.53 3.51
CA MET A 218 1.04 -10.18 2.77
C MET A 218 1.73 -9.17 1.86
N VAL A 219 3.07 -9.23 1.82
CA VAL A 219 3.89 -8.47 0.87
C VAL A 219 4.36 -9.43 -0.22
N GLY A 220 4.40 -8.96 -1.47
CA GLY A 220 4.92 -9.72 -2.60
C GLY A 220 5.46 -8.83 -3.71
N PRO A 221 6.30 -9.38 -4.61
CA PRO A 221 6.81 -8.65 -5.75
C PRO A 221 5.73 -8.38 -6.81
N ILE A 222 5.92 -7.30 -7.57
CA ILE A 222 5.18 -7.02 -8.80
C ILE A 222 6.21 -6.85 -9.90
N ALA A 223 6.04 -7.55 -11.03
CA ALA A 223 6.96 -7.53 -12.15
C ALA A 223 6.20 -7.69 -13.48
N ARG A 224 6.93 -7.62 -14.61
CA ARG A 224 6.35 -7.70 -15.96
C ARG A 224 6.03 -9.12 -16.43
N ASP A 225 6.62 -10.12 -15.78
CA ASP A 225 6.53 -11.53 -16.13
C ASP A 225 6.69 -12.41 -14.88
N VAL A 226 6.31 -13.69 -14.99
CA VAL A 226 6.28 -14.65 -13.88
C VAL A 226 7.69 -15.02 -13.41
N ASP A 227 8.65 -15.17 -14.34
CA ASP A 227 10.04 -15.51 -14.00
C ASP A 227 10.71 -14.42 -13.16
N SER A 228 10.37 -13.16 -13.39
CA SER A 228 10.78 -12.04 -12.55
C SER A 228 10.23 -12.13 -11.12
N LEU A 229 8.97 -12.55 -10.97
CA LEU A 229 8.38 -12.79 -9.64
C LEU A 229 9.13 -13.92 -8.92
N ALA A 230 9.37 -15.03 -9.63
CA ALA A 230 10.12 -16.17 -9.10
C ALA A 230 11.55 -15.81 -8.71
N LEU A 231 12.28 -15.05 -9.55
CA LEU A 231 13.62 -14.55 -9.27
C LEU A 231 13.65 -13.69 -8.00
N CYS A 232 12.66 -12.80 -7.84
CA CYS A 232 12.56 -11.97 -6.65
C CYS A 232 12.25 -12.81 -5.40
N MET A 233 11.29 -13.73 -5.47
CA MET A 233 10.96 -14.62 -4.36
C MET A 233 12.16 -15.50 -3.95
N ARG A 234 12.92 -16.01 -4.92
CA ARG A 234 14.18 -16.75 -4.70
C ARG A 234 15.21 -15.91 -3.97
N ALA A 235 15.34 -14.63 -4.32
CA ALA A 235 16.26 -13.71 -3.66
C ALA A 235 15.81 -13.37 -2.22
N LEU A 236 14.50 -13.21 -2.00
CA LEU A 236 13.96 -12.86 -0.69
C LEU A 236 13.99 -14.04 0.30
N LEU A 237 13.61 -15.24 -0.12
CA LEU A 237 13.56 -16.45 0.71
C LEU A 237 14.96 -17.04 0.96
N CYS A 238 15.77 -16.29 1.71
CA CYS A 238 17.15 -16.60 2.03
C CYS A 238 17.43 -16.52 3.53
N GLU A 239 18.58 -17.05 3.96
CA GLU A 239 19.01 -17.05 5.36
C GLU A 239 18.96 -15.66 6.00
N LYS A 240 19.28 -14.60 5.23
CA LYS A 240 19.24 -13.23 5.75
C LYS A 240 17.82 -12.83 6.18
N LEU A 241 16.79 -13.16 5.40
CA LEU A 241 15.40 -12.91 5.77
C LEU A 241 15.04 -13.65 7.05
N PHE A 242 15.30 -14.96 7.09
CA PHE A 242 14.96 -15.82 8.22
C PHE A 242 15.70 -15.43 9.51
N SER A 243 16.92 -14.90 9.39
CA SER A 243 17.69 -14.38 10.53
C SER A 243 17.20 -13.04 11.05
N LEU A 244 16.71 -12.16 10.15
CA LEU A 244 16.22 -10.83 10.51
C LEU A 244 14.80 -10.86 11.07
N ASP A 245 13.99 -11.81 10.61
CA ASP A 245 12.62 -12.03 11.08
C ASP A 245 12.37 -13.50 11.39
N PRO A 246 12.60 -13.93 12.65
CA PRO A 246 12.35 -15.30 13.10
C PRO A 246 10.87 -15.71 13.10
N THR A 247 9.93 -14.78 12.86
CA THR A 247 8.50 -15.11 12.73
C THR A 247 8.16 -15.70 11.36
N VAL A 248 9.03 -15.50 10.37
CA VAL A 248 8.90 -16.10 9.03
C VAL A 248 9.44 -17.54 9.07
N PRO A 249 8.62 -18.55 8.70
CA PRO A 249 9.12 -19.92 8.60
C PRO A 249 10.29 -20.01 7.59
N PRO A 250 11.40 -20.68 7.92
CA PRO A 250 12.58 -20.78 7.06
C PRO A 250 12.36 -21.76 5.90
N LEU A 251 11.46 -21.38 4.98
CA LEU A 251 11.11 -22.15 3.79
C LEU A 251 11.83 -21.55 2.57
N PRO A 252 12.93 -22.14 2.10
CA PRO A 252 13.60 -21.67 0.90
C PRO A 252 12.73 -21.86 -0.34
N PHE A 253 13.01 -21.10 -1.39
CA PHE A 253 12.33 -21.24 -2.67
C PHE A 253 12.58 -22.64 -3.25
N ASN A 254 11.52 -23.35 -3.64
CA ASN A 254 11.60 -24.71 -4.14
C ASN A 254 11.67 -24.73 -5.68
N GLU A 255 12.88 -24.90 -6.21
CA GLU A 255 13.14 -24.95 -7.66
C GLU A 255 12.48 -26.12 -8.36
N GLU A 256 12.43 -27.29 -7.73
CA GLU A 256 11.84 -28.50 -8.31
C GLU A 256 10.34 -28.31 -8.53
N VAL A 257 9.66 -27.70 -7.55
CA VAL A 257 8.23 -27.38 -7.67
C VAL A 257 7.99 -26.31 -8.73
N TYR A 258 8.82 -25.27 -8.79
CA TYR A 258 8.68 -24.20 -9.78
C TYR A 258 8.91 -24.67 -11.22
N SER A 259 9.97 -25.45 -11.44
CA SER A 259 10.38 -25.92 -12.78
C SER A 259 9.61 -27.15 -13.28
N SER A 260 8.77 -27.76 -12.44
CA SER A 260 8.00 -28.95 -12.78
C SER A 260 7.02 -28.69 -13.94
N SER A 261 7.16 -29.47 -15.02
CA SER A 261 6.26 -29.47 -16.19
C SER A 261 5.16 -30.55 -16.13
N ARG A 262 4.98 -31.20 -14.97
CA ARG A 262 3.98 -32.27 -14.83
C ARG A 262 2.55 -31.76 -15.14
N PRO A 263 1.71 -32.56 -15.81
CA PRO A 263 0.30 -32.22 -15.96
C PRO A 263 -0.35 -31.93 -14.61
N LEU A 264 -1.20 -30.90 -14.59
CA LEU A 264 -1.83 -30.40 -13.36
C LEU A 264 -3.32 -30.71 -13.40
N ARG A 265 -3.89 -30.91 -12.22
CA ARG A 265 -5.34 -30.92 -12.03
C ARG A 265 -5.76 -29.59 -11.43
N ILE A 266 -6.42 -28.76 -12.22
CA ILE A 266 -6.67 -27.34 -11.93
C ILE A 266 -8.17 -27.14 -11.69
N GLY A 267 -8.51 -26.72 -10.47
CA GLY A 267 -9.87 -26.24 -10.17
C GLY A 267 -10.10 -24.88 -10.82
N TYR A 268 -11.26 -24.68 -11.48
CA TYR A 268 -11.60 -23.40 -12.09
C TYR A 268 -13.05 -22.97 -11.80
N TYR A 269 -13.27 -21.67 -11.73
CA TYR A 269 -14.56 -21.00 -11.73
C TYR A 269 -14.44 -19.68 -12.49
N ASP A 270 -15.49 -19.26 -13.17
CA ASP A 270 -15.54 -17.98 -13.88
C ASP A 270 -16.47 -16.96 -13.21
N GLY A 271 -17.05 -17.32 -12.07
CA GLY A 271 -17.78 -16.47 -11.13
C GLY A 271 -17.83 -17.14 -9.75
N ASP A 272 -17.81 -16.33 -8.69
CA ASP A 272 -17.76 -16.80 -7.30
C ASP A 272 -19.14 -16.82 -6.60
N GLY A 273 -20.18 -16.37 -7.31
CA GLY A 273 -21.55 -16.24 -6.78
C GLY A 273 -21.79 -15.01 -5.91
N TYR A 274 -20.78 -14.14 -5.74
CA TYR A 274 -20.85 -12.92 -4.93
C TYR A 274 -20.54 -11.68 -5.78
N PHE A 275 -19.36 -11.62 -6.40
CA PHE A 275 -18.99 -10.57 -7.34
C PHE A 275 -19.31 -11.00 -8.76
N GLN A 276 -20.22 -10.26 -9.41
CA GLN A 276 -20.55 -10.57 -10.80
C GLN A 276 -19.34 -10.27 -11.71
N PRO A 277 -18.77 -11.28 -12.39
CA PRO A 277 -17.65 -11.09 -13.28
C PRO A 277 -18.11 -10.30 -14.53
N SER A 278 -17.28 -9.37 -14.99
CA SER A 278 -17.54 -8.71 -16.28
C SER A 278 -17.41 -9.71 -17.45
N PRO A 279 -17.98 -9.40 -18.62
CA PRO A 279 -17.81 -10.25 -19.81
C PRO A 279 -16.34 -10.48 -20.18
N SER A 280 -15.46 -9.48 -19.99
CA SER A 280 -14.03 -9.62 -20.25
C SER A 280 -13.33 -10.55 -19.26
N MET A 281 -13.67 -10.49 -17.97
CA MET A 281 -13.14 -11.39 -16.95
C MET A 281 -13.54 -12.84 -17.24
N ARG A 282 -14.82 -13.08 -17.52
CA ARG A 282 -15.32 -14.43 -17.86
C ARG A 282 -14.61 -14.98 -19.09
N ARG A 283 -14.50 -14.17 -20.14
CA ARG A 283 -13.81 -14.56 -21.38
C ARG A 283 -12.35 -14.94 -21.11
N ALA A 284 -11.62 -14.13 -20.34
CA ALA A 284 -10.22 -14.41 -20.00
C ALA A 284 -10.03 -15.76 -19.28
N VAL A 285 -10.90 -16.08 -18.30
CA VAL A 285 -10.87 -17.37 -17.59
C VAL A 285 -11.14 -18.52 -18.56
N GLN A 286 -12.16 -18.40 -19.41
CA GLN A 286 -12.56 -19.46 -20.33
C GLN A 286 -11.51 -19.70 -21.43
N GLU A 287 -10.92 -18.63 -22.00
CA GLU A 287 -9.82 -18.76 -22.97
C GLU A 287 -8.61 -19.45 -22.33
N THR A 288 -8.23 -19.06 -21.11
CA THR A 288 -7.13 -19.68 -20.36
C THR A 288 -7.39 -21.15 -20.06
N LYS A 289 -8.62 -21.50 -19.66
CA LYS A 289 -9.05 -22.88 -19.44
C LYS A 289 -8.80 -23.73 -20.69
N VAL A 290 -9.26 -23.27 -21.86
CA VAL A 290 -9.11 -24.01 -23.13
C VAL A 290 -7.62 -24.20 -23.47
N LEU A 291 -6.80 -23.16 -23.31
CA LEU A 291 -5.35 -23.25 -23.57
C LEU A 291 -4.67 -24.26 -22.63
N LEU A 292 -5.06 -24.30 -21.35
CA LEU A 292 -4.52 -25.28 -20.39
C LEU A 292 -4.98 -26.71 -20.70
N GLU A 293 -6.22 -26.91 -21.13
CA GLU A 293 -6.71 -28.22 -21.59
C GLU A 293 -5.93 -28.70 -22.83
N GLN A 294 -5.67 -27.80 -23.79
CA GLN A 294 -4.87 -28.08 -24.98
C GLN A 294 -3.40 -28.40 -24.65
N ALA A 295 -2.86 -27.80 -23.60
CA ALA A 295 -1.52 -28.10 -23.08
C ALA A 295 -1.45 -29.42 -22.27
N GLY A 296 -2.57 -30.14 -22.11
CA GLY A 296 -2.63 -31.46 -21.46
C GLY A 296 -2.94 -31.42 -19.96
N HIS A 297 -3.34 -30.28 -19.41
CA HIS A 297 -3.81 -30.18 -18.02
C HIS A 297 -5.28 -30.65 -17.88
N THR A 298 -5.66 -31.11 -16.70
CA THR A 298 -7.04 -31.49 -16.38
C THR A 298 -7.75 -30.35 -15.66
N LEU A 299 -8.79 -29.78 -16.28
CA LEU A 299 -9.57 -28.68 -15.70
C LEU A 299 -10.85 -29.22 -15.05
N VAL A 300 -11.06 -28.87 -13.79
CA VAL A 300 -12.19 -29.36 -12.98
C VAL A 300 -13.02 -28.17 -12.52
N PRO A 301 -14.32 -28.10 -12.84
CA PRO A 301 -15.20 -27.09 -12.27
C PRO A 301 -15.15 -27.16 -10.73
N PHE A 302 -14.84 -26.04 -10.09
CA PHE A 302 -14.71 -25.94 -8.65
C PHE A 302 -15.38 -24.67 -8.15
N ALA A 303 -16.42 -24.81 -7.33
CA ALA A 303 -17.08 -23.68 -6.69
C ALA A 303 -16.49 -23.49 -5.28
N PRO A 304 -15.88 -22.33 -4.99
CA PRO A 304 -15.47 -22.00 -3.63
C PRO A 304 -16.66 -22.09 -2.66
N PRO A 305 -16.55 -22.82 -1.55
CA PRO A 305 -17.68 -23.01 -0.64
C PRO A 305 -17.97 -21.74 0.15
N ARG A 306 -19.27 -21.41 0.29
CA ARG A 306 -19.79 -20.39 1.21
C ARG A 306 -19.13 -19.00 1.07
N ILE A 307 -18.93 -18.50 -0.17
CA ILE A 307 -18.31 -17.18 -0.41
C ILE A 307 -18.99 -16.05 0.37
N ASN A 308 -20.32 -15.99 0.41
CA ASN A 308 -21.03 -14.95 1.18
C ASN A 308 -20.59 -14.93 2.65
N PHE A 309 -20.49 -16.11 3.28
CA PHE A 309 -19.99 -16.22 4.65
C PHE A 309 -18.51 -15.81 4.75
N ALA A 310 -17.67 -16.25 3.82
CA ALA A 310 -16.25 -15.90 3.84
C ALA A 310 -16.03 -14.38 3.71
N VAL A 311 -16.78 -13.71 2.84
CA VAL A 311 -16.66 -12.27 2.59
C VAL A 311 -17.32 -11.45 3.71
N ASP A 312 -18.58 -11.73 4.03
CA ASP A 312 -19.36 -10.92 4.98
C ASP A 312 -18.95 -11.20 6.43
N GLU A 313 -18.80 -12.47 6.81
CA GLU A 313 -18.62 -12.87 8.21
C GLU A 313 -17.16 -12.99 8.61
N LEU A 314 -16.28 -13.50 7.74
CA LEU A 314 -14.87 -13.69 8.10
C LEU A 314 -14.01 -12.49 7.70
N PHE A 315 -14.04 -12.10 6.43
CA PHE A 315 -13.18 -11.04 5.92
C PHE A 315 -13.62 -9.65 6.42
N THR A 316 -14.89 -9.29 6.20
CA THR A 316 -15.39 -7.95 6.54
C THR A 316 -15.41 -7.72 8.05
N LYS A 317 -16.06 -8.60 8.83
CA LYS A 317 -16.03 -8.48 10.30
C LYS A 317 -14.62 -8.66 10.86
N GLY A 318 -13.75 -9.43 10.20
CA GLY A 318 -12.35 -9.61 10.60
C GLY A 318 -11.51 -8.34 10.45
N ILE A 319 -11.64 -7.62 9.34
CA ILE A 319 -10.91 -6.36 9.12
C ILE A 319 -11.44 -5.23 10.00
N PHE A 320 -12.74 -5.24 10.27
CA PHE A 320 -13.43 -4.18 10.99
C PHE A 320 -13.94 -4.67 12.35
N SER A 321 -13.17 -5.53 13.03
CA SER A 321 -13.59 -6.22 14.25
C SER A 321 -13.75 -5.30 15.47
N ASP A 322 -12.96 -4.23 15.49
CA ASP A 322 -13.07 -3.14 16.46
C ASP A 322 -14.11 -2.10 16.02
N GLY A 323 -14.83 -2.39 14.92
CA GLY A 323 -15.66 -1.51 14.11
C GLY A 323 -15.08 -0.14 13.86
N VAL A 324 -13.89 -0.18 13.23
CA VAL A 324 -13.17 0.92 12.58
C VAL A 324 -12.66 2.00 13.54
N SER A 325 -12.62 1.75 14.85
CA SER A 325 -12.15 2.74 15.83
C SER A 325 -10.67 3.10 15.61
N THR A 326 -9.79 2.10 15.51
CA THR A 326 -8.36 2.29 15.24
C THR A 326 -8.12 2.94 13.89
N LEU A 327 -8.92 2.58 12.88
CA LEU A 327 -8.82 3.21 11.56
C LEU A 327 -9.22 4.69 11.64
N LEU A 328 -10.34 5.01 12.28
CA LEU A 328 -10.85 6.38 12.39
C LEU A 328 -9.91 7.28 13.19
N GLU A 329 -9.23 6.75 14.19
CA GLU A 329 -8.18 7.45 14.94
C GLU A 329 -7.09 7.97 14.00
N LYS A 330 -6.66 7.16 13.02
CA LYS A 330 -5.67 7.60 12.00
C LYS A 330 -6.18 8.75 11.13
N PHE A 331 -7.49 8.91 10.97
CA PHE A 331 -8.12 10.00 10.23
C PHE A 331 -8.46 11.22 11.09
N GLU A 332 -8.14 11.23 12.40
CA GLU A 332 -8.47 12.34 13.28
C GLU A 332 -7.71 13.63 12.93
N GLY A 333 -8.44 14.57 12.33
CA GLY A 333 -7.85 15.81 11.82
C GLY A 333 -7.11 15.67 10.51
N ASP A 334 -7.20 14.52 9.87
CA ASP A 334 -6.70 14.34 8.52
C ASP A 334 -7.68 14.92 7.49
N ILE A 335 -7.19 15.16 6.27
CA ILE A 335 -8.02 15.44 5.11
C ILE A 335 -8.39 14.09 4.51
N VAL A 336 -9.69 13.81 4.39
CA VAL A 336 -10.15 12.56 3.77
C VAL A 336 -10.17 12.73 2.26
N ASP A 337 -9.43 11.87 1.56
CA ASP A 337 -9.43 11.79 0.10
C ASP A 337 -10.88 11.62 -0.42
N PRO A 338 -11.27 12.34 -1.50
CA PRO A 338 -12.63 12.26 -2.03
C PRO A 338 -13.11 10.83 -2.31
N THR A 339 -12.22 9.93 -2.72
CA THR A 339 -12.54 8.51 -3.01
C THR A 339 -12.94 7.73 -1.77
N LEU A 340 -12.47 8.14 -0.58
CA LEU A 340 -12.78 7.50 0.70
C LEU A 340 -13.88 8.23 1.49
N LYS A 341 -14.30 9.42 1.06
CA LYS A 341 -15.18 10.29 1.83
C LYS A 341 -16.51 9.63 2.19
N SER A 342 -17.13 8.91 1.27
CA SER A 342 -18.38 8.19 1.53
C SER A 342 -18.18 7.09 2.58
N GLN A 343 -17.14 6.27 2.40
CA GLN A 343 -16.78 5.18 3.29
C GLN A 343 -16.49 5.69 4.72
N ILE A 344 -15.59 6.67 4.86
CA ILE A 344 -15.23 7.23 6.18
C ILE A 344 -16.41 7.93 6.85
N ASN A 345 -17.31 8.58 6.10
CA ASN A 345 -18.51 9.17 6.69
C ASN A 345 -19.46 8.11 7.24
N CYS A 346 -19.67 7.00 6.53
CA CYS A 346 -20.43 5.85 7.05
C CYS A 346 -19.77 5.28 8.32
N TYR A 347 -18.45 5.24 8.36
CA TYR A 347 -17.67 4.69 9.48
C TYR A 347 -17.85 5.53 10.75
N ARG A 348 -17.98 6.85 10.61
CA ARG A 348 -18.17 7.79 11.73
C ARG A 348 -19.57 7.79 12.33
N LEU A 349 -20.55 7.10 11.71
CA LEU A 349 -21.90 7.04 12.26
C LEU A 349 -21.91 6.33 13.63
N PRO A 350 -22.69 6.82 14.61
CA PRO A 350 -22.90 6.10 15.87
C PRO A 350 -23.44 4.69 15.61
N ILE A 351 -23.09 3.74 16.49
CA ILE A 351 -23.48 2.33 16.35
C ILE A 351 -25.00 2.18 16.17
N LEU A 352 -25.81 2.90 16.94
CA LEU A 352 -27.26 2.86 16.81
C LEU A 352 -27.74 3.30 15.42
N ALA A 353 -27.14 4.36 14.85
CA ALA A 353 -27.48 4.83 13.52
C ALA A 353 -27.10 3.80 12.44
N LYS A 354 -25.93 3.16 12.58
CA LYS A 354 -25.51 2.05 11.70
C LYS A 354 -26.50 0.88 11.78
N LYS A 355 -26.96 0.50 12.97
CA LYS A 355 -27.95 -0.58 13.16
C LYS A 355 -29.31 -0.25 12.55
N ILE A 356 -29.81 0.97 12.72
CA ILE A 356 -31.07 1.40 12.09
C ILE A 356 -30.92 1.38 10.57
N LEU A 357 -29.82 1.91 10.04
CA LEU A 357 -29.55 1.90 8.61
C LEU A 357 -29.44 0.47 8.06
N ALA A 358 -28.82 -0.44 8.81
CA ALA A 358 -28.76 -1.86 8.51
C ALA A 358 -30.15 -2.47 8.34
N LEU A 359 -31.03 -2.27 9.34
CA LEU A 359 -32.39 -2.81 9.32
C LEU A 359 -33.22 -2.27 8.16
N LEU A 360 -33.06 -0.98 7.83
CA LEU A 360 -33.78 -0.33 6.73
C LEU A 360 -33.29 -0.78 5.35
N LEU A 361 -31.99 -1.07 5.20
CA LEU A 361 -31.39 -1.45 3.91
C LEU A 361 -31.41 -2.96 3.67
N LYS A 362 -31.54 -3.78 4.71
CA LYS A 362 -31.62 -5.26 4.62
C LYS A 362 -32.63 -5.78 3.58
N PRO A 363 -33.82 -5.18 3.38
CA PRO A 363 -34.78 -5.63 2.37
C PRO A 363 -34.39 -5.26 0.92
N VAL A 364 -33.52 -4.26 0.74
CA VAL A 364 -33.19 -3.67 -0.57
C VAL A 364 -31.81 -4.12 -1.07
N VAL A 365 -30.88 -4.39 -0.16
CA VAL A 365 -29.50 -4.77 -0.46
C VAL A 365 -29.22 -6.10 0.23
N SER A 366 -29.24 -7.20 -0.53
CA SER A 366 -28.93 -8.54 0.03
C SER A 366 -27.44 -8.73 0.38
N TYR A 367 -26.55 -7.83 -0.07
CA TYR A 367 -25.10 -7.85 0.17
C TYR A 367 -24.70 -6.73 1.14
N MET A 368 -25.08 -6.85 2.42
CA MET A 368 -24.90 -5.78 3.43
C MET A 368 -23.53 -5.76 4.13
N GLY A 369 -22.55 -6.57 3.72
CA GLY A 369 -21.19 -6.50 4.28
C GLY A 369 -20.60 -5.07 4.23
N LEU A 370 -20.93 -4.28 3.22
CA LEU A 370 -20.35 -2.94 3.03
C LEU A 370 -20.92 -1.81 3.90
N ILE A 371 -22.07 -1.99 4.56
CA ILE A 371 -22.71 -0.93 5.36
C ILE A 371 -22.69 -1.27 6.86
N CYS A 372 -22.58 -2.56 7.19
CA CYS A 372 -22.70 -3.08 8.55
C CYS A 372 -21.36 -3.55 9.11
N PHE A 373 -20.45 -2.59 9.34
CA PHE A 373 -19.27 -2.85 10.17
C PHE A 373 -19.69 -2.85 11.65
N TYR A 374 -20.38 -3.90 12.14
CA TYR A 374 -20.31 -4.35 13.54
C TYR A 374 -21.09 -5.64 13.86
N LYS A 375 -20.35 -6.54 14.54
CA LYS A 375 -20.62 -7.34 15.74
C LYS A 375 -22.07 -7.49 16.24
N GLU A 376 -22.76 -8.49 15.70
CA GLU A 376 -23.63 -9.42 16.46
C GLU A 376 -23.18 -10.84 16.03
N ASP A 377 -23.10 -11.76 16.99
CA ASP A 377 -22.79 -13.21 16.86
C ASP A 377 -21.31 -13.68 16.99
N ILE A 378 -20.56 -13.15 17.96
CA ILE A 378 -19.50 -13.95 18.61
C ILE A 378 -19.88 -14.07 20.08
N MET A 379 -20.25 -15.29 20.48
CA MET A 379 -20.81 -15.74 21.76
C MET A 379 -22.34 -15.73 21.86
N GLU A 380 -22.97 -16.69 21.18
CA GLU A 380 -23.75 -17.75 21.84
C GLU A 380 -23.57 -19.08 21.09
#